data_AF-A0A8T5JQC3-F1
#
_entry.id   AF-A0A8T5JQC3-F1
#
_cell.length_a   1.000
_cell.length_b   1.000
_cell.length_c   1.000
_cell.angle_alpha   90.00
_cell.angle_beta   90.00
_cell.angle_gamma   90.00
#
_symmetry.space_group_name_H-M   'P 1'
#
loop_
_entity.id
_entity.type
_entity.pdbx_description
1 polymer ?
#
loop_
_entity_poly.entity_id
_entity_poly.type
_entity_poly.pdbx_seq_one_letter_code
_entity_poly.pdbx_strand_id
1 'polypeptide(L)' 'MKCIKIVYKKHAVEMMTERGITRTQVEFAIKRGCKFKQTDGFLARYSYFAVAYKIVGKNYIIKTVYVD' A
#
# COMPACT_ATOMS: atom_id res chain seq x y z
N MET A 1 19.48 -11.85 1.73
CA MET A 1 18.19 -11.16 1.96
C MET A 1 17.82 -10.36 0.72
N LYS A 2 16.68 -10.62 0.06
CA LYS A 2 16.25 -9.84 -1.11
C LYS A 2 15.49 -8.59 -0.64
N CYS A 3 16.05 -7.39 -0.83
CA CYS A 3 15.40 -6.13 -0.47
C CYS A 3 14.18 -5.88 -1.37
N ILE A 4 13.00 -5.87 -0.76
CA ILE A 4 11.75 -5.44 -1.39
C ILE A 4 11.73 -3.91 -1.37
N LYS A 5 11.45 -3.29 -2.52
CA LYS A 5 11.37 -1.83 -2.64
C LYS A 5 9.91 -1.40 -2.77
N ILE A 6 9.50 -0.40 -2.00
CA ILE A 6 8.17 0.22 -2.12
C ILE A 6 8.28 1.47 -2.98
N VAL A 7 7.41 1.57 -3.98
CA VAL A 7 7.35 2.68 -4.92
C VAL A 7 5.96 3.31 -4.82
N TYR A 8 5.91 4.61 -4.51
CA TYR A 8 4.67 5.35 -4.36
C TYR A 8 4.37 6.12 -5.64
N LYS A 9 3.17 5.94 -6.21
CA LYS A 9 2.69 6.83 -7.26
C LYS A 9 2.36 8.20 -6.69
N LYS A 10 2.44 9.26 -7.51
CA LYS A 10 2.06 10.63 -7.13
C LYS A 10 0.70 10.69 -6.43
N HIS A 11 -0.32 10.11 -7.06
CA HIS A 11 -1.67 10.02 -6.48
C HIS A 11 -1.70 9.34 -5.11
N ALA A 12 -0.91 8.28 -4.89
CA ALA A 12 -0.84 7.62 -3.59
C ALA A 12 -0.23 8.54 -2.52
N VAL A 13 0.77 9.33 -2.87
CA VAL A 13 1.40 10.29 -1.94
C VAL A 13 0.43 11.41 -1.56
N GLU A 14 -0.34 11.90 -2.51
CA GLU A 14 -1.41 12.90 -2.27
C GLU A 14 -2.46 12.33 -1.32
N MET A 15 -3.00 11.15 -1.63
CA MET A 15 -3.97 10.44 -0.79
C MET A 15 -3.44 10.13 0.62
N MET A 16 -2.15 9.83 0.75
CA MET A 16 -1.51 9.62 2.04
C MET A 16 -1.43 10.91 2.85
N THR A 17 -1.12 12.02 2.19
CA THR A 17 -1.02 13.35 2.83
C THR A 17 -2.39 13.81 3.32
N GLU A 18 -3.40 13.74 2.45
CA GLU A 18 -4.79 14.13 2.77
C GLU A 18 -5.37 13.32 3.93
N ARG A 19 -4.99 12.05 4.04
CA ARG A 19 -5.54 11.11 5.04
C ARG A 19 -4.64 10.90 6.25
N GLY A 20 -3.53 11.61 6.35
CA GLY A 20 -2.57 11.46 7.45
C GLY A 20 -1.94 10.05 7.55
N ILE A 21 -1.80 9.34 6.43
CA ILE A 21 -1.23 7.99 6.39
C ILE A 21 0.28 8.06 6.11
N THR A 22 1.07 7.50 7.01
CA THR A 22 2.53 7.46 6.90
C THR A 22 3.03 6.29 6.05
N ARG A 23 4.27 6.41 5.55
CA ARG A 23 4.95 5.31 4.83
C ARG A 23 5.10 4.05 5.71
N THR A 24 5.38 4.24 7.00
CA THR A 24 5.49 3.14 7.96
C THR A 24 4.17 2.39 8.14
N GLN A 25 3.04 3.10 8.16
CA GLN A 25 1.72 2.47 8.18
C GLN A 25 1.47 1.66 6.91
N VAL A 26 1.81 2.20 5.73
CA VAL A 26 1.71 1.46 4.46
C VAL A 26 2.56 0.19 4.48
N GLU A 27 3.79 0.27 5.01
CA GLU A 27 4.65 -0.90 5.20
C GLU A 27 4.03 -1.96 6.11
N PHE A 28 3.45 -1.54 7.23
CA PHE A 28 2.78 -2.47 8.14
C PHE A 28 1.53 -3.08 7.50
N ALA A 29 0.75 -2.32 6.74
CA ALA A 29 -0.38 -2.86 6.01
C ALA A 29 0.06 -3.94 5.00
N ILE A 30 1.11 -3.69 4.22
CA ILE A 30 1.62 -4.68 3.27
C ILE A 30 2.22 -5.89 3.98
N LYS A 31 2.96 -5.71 5.07
CA LYS A 31 3.61 -6.83 5.77
C LYS A 31 2.62 -7.65 6.59
N ARG A 32 1.76 -7.00 7.37
CA ARG A 32 0.92 -7.60 8.43
C ARG A 32 -0.58 -7.55 8.16
N GLY A 33 -1.03 -6.68 7.26
CA GLY A 33 -2.44 -6.53 6.95
C GLY A 33 -3.04 -7.74 6.23
N CYS A 34 -4.37 -7.84 6.32
CA CYS A 34 -5.16 -8.81 5.57
C CYS A 34 -5.15 -8.45 4.09
N LYS A 35 -4.76 -9.38 3.23
CA LYS A 35 -4.55 -9.14 1.80
C LYS A 35 -5.66 -9.78 0.99
N PHE A 36 -6.30 -8.97 0.16
CA PHE A 36 -7.34 -9.40 -0.78
C PHE A 36 -6.81 -9.22 -2.19
N LYS A 37 -6.93 -10.25 -3.02
CA LYS A 37 -6.55 -10.17 -4.44
C LYS A 37 -7.59 -9.32 -5.18
N GLN A 38 -7.11 -8.40 -6.03
CA GLN A 38 -7.92 -7.60 -6.94
C GLN A 38 -7.51 -7.90 -8.39
N THR A 39 -8.32 -7.46 -9.36
CA THR A 39 -8.05 -7.64 -10.79
C THR A 39 -6.65 -7.12 -11.18
N ASP A 40 -6.25 -5.98 -10.61
CA ASP A 40 -4.92 -5.41 -10.78
C ASP A 40 -4.23 -5.25 -9.41
N GLY A 41 -3.79 -6.37 -8.84
CA GLY A 41 -2.94 -6.40 -7.65
C GLY A 41 -3.65 -6.85 -6.38
N PHE A 42 -3.42 -6.14 -5.28
CA PHE A 42 -3.88 -6.49 -3.95
C PHE A 42 -4.37 -5.26 -3.19
N LEU A 43 -5.36 -5.49 -2.32
CA LEU A 43 -5.78 -4.57 -1.29
C LEU A 43 -5.34 -5.13 0.06
N ALA A 44 -4.47 -4.41 0.78
CA ALA A 44 -4.09 -4.75 2.15
C ALA A 44 -4.87 -3.88 3.13
N ARG A 45 -5.69 -4.48 3.99
CA ARG A 45 -6.38 -3.79 5.09
C ARG A 45 -5.60 -3.92 6.39
N TYR A 46 -5.46 -2.82 7.11
CA TYR A 46 -4.81 -2.78 8.41
C TYR A 46 -5.44 -1.70 9.29
N SER A 47 -6.06 -2.13 10.39
CA SER A 47 -6.80 -1.22 11.27
C SER A 47 -7.86 -0.42 10.48
N TYR A 48 -7.83 0.91 10.56
CA TYR A 48 -8.81 1.83 9.97
C TYR A 48 -8.57 2.19 8.50
N PHE A 49 -7.59 1.57 7.84
CA PHE A 49 -7.22 1.95 6.47
C PHE A 49 -6.88 0.74 5.60
N ALA A 50 -6.92 0.97 4.29
CA ALA A 50 -6.57 0.01 3.27
C ALA A 50 -5.54 0.59 2.29
N VAL A 51 -4.70 -0.27 1.73
CA VAL A 51 -3.67 0.09 0.76
C VAL A 51 -3.87 -0.74 -0.50
N ALA A 52 -4.14 -0.10 -1.62
CA ALA A 52 -4.14 -0.77 -2.92
C ALA A 52 -2.73 -0.70 -3.53
N TYR A 53 -2.18 -1.86 -3.88
CA TYR A 53 -0.85 -1.98 -4.46
C TYR A 53 -0.78 -3.11 -5.48
N LYS A 54 0.24 -3.07 -6.34
CA LYS A 54 0.58 -4.21 -7.20
C LYS A 54 2.04 -4.60 -7.03
N ILE A 55 2.32 -5.87 -7.32
CA ILE A 55 3.68 -6.41 -7.28
C ILE A 55 4.21 -6.43 -8.71
N VAL A 56 5.34 -5.76 -8.96
CA VAL A 56 6.03 -5.78 -10.25
C VAL A 56 7.48 -6.14 -10.02
N GLY A 57 7.83 -7.39 -10.34
CA GLY A 57 9.14 -7.96 -9.99
C GLY A 57 9.35 -7.94 -8.48
N LYS A 58 10.32 -7.12 -8.02
CA LYS A 58 10.66 -6.96 -6.59
C LYS A 58 10.08 -5.69 -5.97
N ASN A 59 9.22 -4.98 -6.69
CA ASN A 59 8.67 -3.71 -6.27
C ASN A 59 7.20 -3.85 -5.86
N TYR A 60 6.85 -3.26 -4.72
CA TYR A 60 5.46 -2.98 -4.38
C TYR A 60 5.11 -1.58 -4.82
N ILE A 61 4.25 -1.48 -5.84
CA ILE A 61 3.81 -0.20 -6.39
C ILE A 61 2.49 0.18 -5.71
N ILE A 62 2.55 1.18 -4.85
CA ILE A 62 1.38 1.71 -4.13
C ILE A 62 0.59 2.60 -5.09
N LYS A 63 -0.69 2.27 -5.26
CA LYS A 63 -1.59 2.98 -6.17
C LYS A 63 -2.39 4.04 -5.44
N THR A 64 -2.91 3.70 -4.28
CA THR A 64 -3.68 4.60 -3.43
C THR A 64 -3.84 4.00 -2.03
N VAL A 65 -4.30 4.84 -1.10
CA VAL A 65 -4.73 4.45 0.25
C VAL A 65 -6.20 4.81 0.42
N TYR A 66 -6.91 4.12 1.30
CA TYR A 66 -8.30 4.37 1.67
C TYR A 66 -8.39 4.41 3.19
N VAL A 67 -9.24 5.27 3.73
CA VAL A 67 -9.63 5.25 5.14
C VAL A 67 -11.14 4.97 5.15
N ASP A 68 -11.55 4.02 5.97
CA ASP A 68 -12.97 3.68 6.17
C ASP A 68 -13.66 4.73 7.04
#